data_AF-A0A174JNA8-F1
#
_entry.id   AF-A0A174JNA8-F1
#
_cell.length_a   1.000
_cell.length_b   1.000
_cell.length_c   1.000
_cell.angle_alpha   90.00
_cell.angle_beta   90.00
_cell.angle_gamma   90.00
#
_symmetry.space_group_name_H-M   'P 1'
#
loop_
_entity.id
_entity.type
_entity.pdbx_description
1 polymer ?
#
loop_
_entity_poly.entity_id
_entity_poly.type
_entity_poly.pdbx_seq_one_letter_code
_entity_poly.pdbx_strand_id
1 'polypeptide(L)'
;MSHISYAFNHSDIEATAYALTVLPRLGLAESEAQAEINYQLCCSAAKKLINHATDITPDEFRTIIAALQAAKLIILGDIEVDAKTCSECKSYFFTINKLLSTFEKQLLQE
;
A
#
# COMPACT_ATOMS: atom_id res chain seq x y z
N MET A 1 5.22 18.05 -5.45
CA MET A 1 4.24 16.95 -5.27
C MET A 1 3.10 17.51 -4.48
N SER A 2 1.91 17.49 -5.06
CA SER A 2 0.71 18.07 -4.47
C SER A 2 0.40 17.42 -3.14
N HIS A 3 -0.26 18.16 -2.26
CA HIS A 3 -0.94 17.59 -1.11
C HIS A 3 -1.94 16.54 -1.62
N ILE A 4 -1.72 15.26 -1.31
CA ILE A 4 -2.73 14.23 -1.60
C ILE A 4 -3.93 14.51 -0.71
N SER A 5 -5.04 14.90 -1.33
CA SER A 5 -6.32 15.09 -0.64
C SER A 5 -7.17 13.83 -0.85
N TYR A 6 -6.89 12.79 -0.06
CA TYR A 6 -7.75 11.61 0.02
C TYR A 6 -8.08 11.32 1.48
N ALA A 7 -9.38 11.29 1.80
CA ALA A 7 -9.86 10.95 3.12
C ALA A 7 -10.10 9.44 3.20
N PHE A 8 -9.18 8.72 3.86
CA PHE A 8 -9.28 7.29 4.06
C PHE A 8 -10.46 6.94 4.98
N ASN A 9 -11.35 6.06 4.52
CA ASN A 9 -12.36 5.45 5.38
C ASN A 9 -11.79 4.20 6.10
N HIS A 10 -12.59 3.60 6.98
CA HIS A 10 -12.13 2.45 7.76
C HIS A 10 -11.65 1.26 6.90
N SER A 11 -12.44 0.87 5.89
CA SER A 11 -12.06 -0.23 4.98
C SER A 11 -10.81 0.09 4.16
N ASP A 12 -10.60 1.36 3.80
CA ASP A 12 -9.39 1.80 3.11
C ASP A 12 -8.16 1.66 3.99
N ILE A 13 -8.28 2.02 5.28
CA ILE A 13 -7.21 1.87 6.26
C ILE A 13 -6.89 0.39 6.47
N GLU A 14 -7.88 -0.48 6.63
CA GLU A 14 -7.67 -1.92 6.82
C GLU A 14 -6.95 -2.55 5.62
N ALA A 15 -7.45 -2.30 4.40
CA ALA A 15 -6.87 -2.84 3.18
C ALA A 15 -5.44 -2.33 2.96
N THR A 16 -5.22 -1.03 3.17
CA THR A 16 -3.90 -0.41 2.98
C THR A 16 -2.91 -0.87 4.05
N ALA A 17 -3.32 -0.91 5.32
CA ALA A 17 -2.48 -1.40 6.41
C ALA A 17 -2.08 -2.86 6.19
N TYR A 18 -3.02 -3.71 5.77
CA TYR A 18 -2.71 -5.09 5.42
C TYR A 18 -1.70 -5.19 4.28
N ALA A 19 -1.90 -4.45 3.18
CA ALA A 19 -0.97 -4.42 2.05
C ALA A 19 0.44 -3.97 2.48
N LEU A 20 0.55 -2.97 3.37
CA LEU A 20 1.82 -2.50 3.92
C LEU A 20 2.53 -3.55 4.78
N THR A 21 1.82 -4.51 5.37
CA THR A 21 2.45 -5.66 6.06
C THR A 21 3.00 -6.71 5.09
N VAL A 22 2.45 -6.78 3.88
CA VAL A 22 2.83 -7.76 2.86
C VAL A 22 4.05 -7.28 2.09
N LEU A 23 4.08 -6.00 1.67
CA LEU A 23 5.11 -5.47 0.78
C LEU A 23 6.56 -5.79 1.21
N PRO A 24 6.99 -5.58 2.48
CA PRO A 24 8.36 -5.88 2.90
C PRO A 24 8.70 -7.38 2.84
N ARG A 25 7.71 -8.26 2.97
CA ARG A 25 7.90 -9.72 2.98
C ARG A 25 8.15 -10.30 1.60
N LEU A 26 7.86 -9.53 0.55
CA LEU A 26 8.08 -9.96 -0.84
C LEU A 26 9.55 -9.95 -1.24
N GLY A 27 10.44 -9.36 -0.45
CA GLY A 27 11.88 -9.37 -0.72
C GLY A 27 12.28 -8.67 -2.03
N LEU A 28 11.48 -7.69 -2.49
CA LEU A 28 11.66 -7.01 -3.78
C LEU A 28 12.76 -5.93 -3.78
N ALA A 29 13.38 -5.65 -2.64
CA ALA A 29 14.40 -4.62 -2.53
C ALA A 29 15.77 -5.13 -3.03
N GLU A 30 16.50 -4.29 -3.75
CA GLU A 30 17.81 -4.64 -4.34
C GLU A 30 18.95 -4.72 -3.29
N SER A 31 18.76 -4.13 -2.11
CA SER A 31 19.74 -4.15 -1.02
C SER A 31 19.06 -4.16 0.35
N GLU A 32 19.79 -4.62 1.37
CA GLU A 32 19.33 -4.60 2.77
C GLU A 32 19.03 -3.17 3.26
N ALA A 33 19.85 -2.19 2.85
CA ALA A 33 19.62 -0.79 3.20
C ALA A 33 18.29 -0.27 2.63
N GLN A 34 17.98 -0.62 1.37
CA GLN A 34 16.70 -0.26 0.76
C GLN A 34 15.53 -1.03 1.39
N ALA A 35 15.72 -2.30 1.75
CA ALA A 35 14.72 -3.09 2.45
C ALA A 35 14.34 -2.46 3.79
N GLU A 36 15.33 -2.00 4.56
CA GLU A 36 15.11 -1.32 5.84
C GLU A 36 14.36 0.01 5.65
N ILE A 37 14.77 0.83 4.69
CA ILE A 37 14.06 2.08 4.37
C ILE A 37 12.60 1.82 4.00
N ASN A 38 12.36 0.84 3.12
CA ASN A 38 11.01 0.46 2.70
C ASN A 38 10.17 -0.04 3.88
N TYR A 39 10.76 -0.83 4.78
CA TYR A 39 10.11 -1.31 5.99
C TYR A 39 9.71 -0.16 6.93
N GLN A 40 10.62 0.79 7.16
CA GLN A 40 10.34 1.97 7.99
C GLN A 40 9.24 2.85 7.39
N LEU A 41 9.23 3.05 6.07
CA LEU A 41 8.16 3.76 5.38
C LEU A 41 6.82 3.02 5.51
N CYS A 42 6.81 1.69 5.38
CA CYS A 42 5.60 0.89 5.59
C CYS A 42 5.05 1.06 7.01
N CYS A 43 5.92 0.97 8.02
CA CYS A 43 5.56 1.16 9.42
C CYS A 43 5.01 2.57 9.69
N SER A 44 5.70 3.60 9.18
CA SER A 44 5.30 5.00 9.36
C SER A 44 3.94 5.29 8.71
N ALA A 45 3.77 4.88 7.44
CA ALA A 45 2.52 5.04 6.71
C ALA A 45 1.36 4.32 7.39
N ALA A 46 1.54 3.05 7.79
CA ALA A 46 0.51 2.29 8.49
C ALA A 46 0.13 2.97 9.82
N LYS A 47 1.11 3.42 10.61
CA LYS A 47 0.86 4.13 11.87
C LYS A 47 0.08 5.41 11.65
N LYS A 48 0.41 6.20 10.62
CA LYS A 48 -0.33 7.43 10.32
C LYS A 48 -1.75 7.17 9.88
N LEU A 49 -1.97 6.18 9.01
CA LEU A 49 -3.31 5.78 8.58
C LEU A 49 -4.19 5.32 9.75
N ILE A 50 -3.67 4.45 10.61
CA ILE A 50 -4.39 3.93 11.79
C ILE A 50 -4.75 5.06 12.78
N ASN A 51 -3.87 6.05 12.93
CA ASN A 51 -4.11 7.20 13.82
C ASN A 51 -4.87 8.35 13.14
N HIS A 52 -5.35 8.17 11.90
CA HIS A 52 -6.01 9.21 11.11
C HIS A 52 -5.18 10.50 10.97
N ALA A 53 -3.85 10.37 10.93
CA ALA A 53 -2.95 11.49 10.76
C ALA A 53 -3.03 12.02 9.32
N THR A 54 -2.97 13.35 9.16
CA THR A 54 -3.13 14.04 7.86
C THR A 54 -1.81 14.38 7.18
N ASP A 55 -0.68 14.11 7.84
CA ASP A 55 0.67 14.48 7.44
C ASP A 55 1.42 13.34 6.71
N ILE A 56 0.73 12.62 5.82
CA ILE A 56 1.35 11.59 4.99
C ILE A 56 2.36 12.24 4.03
N THR A 57 3.63 11.83 4.12
CA THR A 57 4.69 12.37 3.27
C THR A 57 4.61 11.79 1.86
N PRO A 58 5.25 12.42 0.86
CA PRO A 58 5.27 11.86 -0.50
C PRO A 58 5.89 10.45 -0.58
N ASP A 59 6.89 10.14 0.24
CA ASP A 59 7.51 8.82 0.25
C ASP A 59 6.61 7.77 0.89
N GLU A 60 5.93 8.11 1.99
CA GLU A 60 4.90 7.25 2.59
C GLU A 60 3.76 6.98 1.60
N PHE A 61 3.33 8.00 0.85
CA PHE A 61 2.29 7.82 -0.16
C PHE A 61 2.71 6.92 -1.32
N ARG A 62 3.95 7.06 -1.81
CA ARG A 62 4.50 6.12 -2.80
C ARG A 62 4.55 4.70 -2.27
N THR A 63 4.94 4.51 -1.02
CA THR A 63 4.94 3.20 -0.38
C THR A 63 3.53 2.62 -0.26
N ILE A 64 2.52 3.45 0.04
CA ILE A 64 1.09 3.03 0.02
C ILE A 64 0.70 2.53 -1.37
N ILE A 65 1.00 3.29 -2.43
CA ILE A 65 0.68 2.87 -3.80
C ILE A 65 1.39 1.57 -4.16
N ALA A 66 2.69 1.47 -3.87
CA ALA A 66 3.49 0.27 -4.14
C ALA A 66 2.92 -0.97 -3.42
N ALA A 67 2.49 -0.82 -2.17
CA ALA A 67 1.87 -1.90 -1.40
C ALA A 67 0.54 -2.34 -2.01
N LEU A 68 -0.32 -1.40 -2.39
CA LEU A 68 -1.60 -1.70 -3.04
C LEU A 68 -1.40 -2.37 -4.43
N GLN A 69 -0.41 -1.92 -5.19
CA GLN A 69 -0.04 -2.55 -6.47
C GLN A 69 0.47 -3.97 -6.26
N ALA A 70 1.36 -4.20 -5.29
CA ALA A 70 1.83 -5.53 -4.95
C ALA A 70 0.68 -6.46 -4.54
N ALA A 71 -0.25 -5.98 -3.71
CA ALA A 71 -1.44 -6.74 -3.34
C ALA A 71 -2.33 -7.06 -4.56
N LYS A 72 -2.48 -6.13 -5.51
CA LYS A 72 -3.18 -6.39 -6.77
C LYS A 72 -2.49 -7.48 -7.61
N LEU A 73 -1.17 -7.44 -7.73
CA LEU A 73 -0.40 -8.46 -8.45
C LEU A 73 -0.53 -9.84 -7.80
N ILE A 74 -0.54 -9.91 -6.46
CA ILE A 74 -0.83 -11.15 -5.72
C ILE A 74 -2.22 -11.70 -6.06
N ILE A 75 -3.24 -10.84 -6.14
CA ILE A 75 -4.61 -11.26 -6.45
C ILE A 75 -4.71 -11.82 -7.87
N LEU A 76 -4.00 -11.20 -8.82
CA LEU A 76 -3.94 -11.63 -10.21
C LEU A 76 -3.10 -12.90 -10.41
N GLY A 77 -2.26 -13.25 -9.44
CA GLY A 77 -1.36 -14.40 -9.50
C GLY A 77 0.00 -14.08 -10.13
N ASP A 78 0.32 -12.80 -10.33
CA ASP A 78 1.60 -12.34 -10.88
C ASP A 78 2.73 -12.34 -9.84
N ILE A 79 2.37 -12.30 -8.55
CA ILE A 79 3.30 -12.50 -7.43
C ILE A 79 2.83 -13.72 -6.63
N GLU A 80 3.66 -14.75 -6.57
CA GLU A 80 3.39 -15.96 -5.81
C GLU A 80 3.63 -15.72 -4.31
N VAL A 81 2.65 -16.08 -3.49
CA VAL A 81 2.69 -16.03 -2.02
C VAL A 81 1.97 -17.25 -1.47
N ASP A 82 2.07 -17.47 -0.16
CA ASP A 82 1.30 -18.54 0.49
C ASP A 82 -0.22 -18.33 0.36
N ALA A 83 -0.97 -19.43 0.42
CA ALA A 83 -2.41 -19.44 0.20
C ALA A 83 -3.18 -18.50 1.15
N LYS A 84 -2.70 -18.32 2.39
CA LYS A 84 -3.32 -17.43 3.36
C LYS A 84 -3.15 -15.98 2.92
N THR A 85 -1.93 -15.54 2.65
CA THR A 85 -1.66 -14.19 2.15
C THR A 85 -2.45 -13.87 0.87
N CYS A 86 -2.53 -14.81 -0.07
CA CYS A 86 -3.35 -14.64 -1.29
C CYS A 86 -4.85 -14.47 -0.97
N SER A 87 -5.39 -15.30 -0.07
CA SER A 87 -6.79 -15.24 0.34
C SER A 87 -7.14 -13.93 1.03
N GLU A 88 -6.30 -13.46 1.95
CA GLU A 88 -6.49 -12.15 2.59
C GLU A 88 -6.35 -10.99 1.59
N CYS A 89 -5.39 -10.99 0.65
CA CYS A 89 -5.37 -9.96 -0.40
C CYS A 89 -6.67 -9.95 -1.21
N LYS A 90 -7.21 -11.13 -1.56
CA LYS A 90 -8.47 -11.27 -2.30
C LYS A 90 -9.67 -10.72 -1.54
N SER A 91 -9.71 -10.81 -0.21
CA SER A 91 -10.81 -10.24 0.59
C SER A 91 -10.90 -8.71 0.46
N TYR A 92 -9.77 -8.05 0.16
CA TYR A 92 -9.69 -6.60 -0.06
C TYR A 92 -9.75 -6.17 -1.54
N PHE A 93 -10.05 -7.08 -2.48
CA PHE A 93 -9.97 -6.82 -3.93
C PHE A 93 -10.70 -5.53 -4.38
N PHE A 94 -11.94 -5.32 -3.94
CA PHE A 94 -12.71 -4.15 -4.34
C PHE A 94 -12.10 -2.86 -3.80
N THR A 95 -11.69 -2.85 -2.53
CA THR A 95 -11.07 -1.69 -1.88
C THR A 95 -9.73 -1.33 -2.53
N ILE A 96 -8.88 -2.34 -2.79
CA ILE A 96 -7.58 -2.14 -3.46
C ILE A 96 -7.78 -1.53 -4.85
N ASN A 97 -8.69 -2.06 -5.67
CA ASN A 97 -8.94 -1.50 -7.00
C ASN A 97 -9.53 -0.08 -6.94
N LYS A 98 -10.43 0.19 -5.98
CA LYS A 98 -10.98 1.54 -5.76
C LYS A 98 -9.88 2.55 -5.44
N LEU A 99 -8.99 2.21 -4.50
CA LEU A 99 -7.88 3.06 -4.07
C LEU A 99 -6.90 3.31 -5.22
N LEU A 100 -6.47 2.27 -5.92
CA LEU A 100 -5.56 2.40 -7.07
C LEU A 100 -6.16 3.27 -8.17
N SER A 101 -7.43 3.05 -8.54
CA SER A 101 -8.10 3.90 -9.54
C SER A 101 -8.23 5.36 -9.09
N THR A 102 -8.37 5.61 -7.79
CA THR A 102 -8.44 6.97 -7.25
C THR A 102 -7.08 7.65 -7.32
N PHE A 103 -6.01 6.96 -6.92
CA PHE A 103 -4.66 7.51 -6.93
C PHE A 103 -4.11 7.69 -8.35
N GLU A 104 -4.41 6.77 -9.28
CA GLU A 104 -4.06 6.93 -10.70
C GLU A 104 -4.63 8.24 -11.28
N LYS A 105 -5.89 8.56 -10.97
CA LYS A 105 -6.51 9.82 -11.43
C LYS A 105 -5.83 11.06 -10.84
N GLN A 106 -5.39 10.99 -9.58
CA GLN A 106 -4.70 12.10 -8.93
C GLN A 106 -3.29 12.32 -9.51
N LEU A 107 -2.58 11.24 -9.88
CA LEU A 107 -1.25 11.32 -10.49
C LEU A 107 -1.29 11.85 -11.94
N LEU A 108 -2.38 11.60 -12.68
CA LEU A 108 -2.56 12.08 -14.06
C LEU A 108 -3.05 13.54 -14.14
N GLN A 109 -3.41 14.16 -13.02
CA GLN A 109 -3.90 15.54 -12.93
C GLN A 109 -2.80 16.53 -12.52
N GLU A 110 -1.56 16.05 -12.27
CA GLU A 110 -0.35 16.85 -12.12
C GLU A 110 0.38 17.04 -13.47
#